data_AF-A0A8C4QYW9-F1
#
_entry.id   AF-A0A8C4QYW9-F1
#
_cell.length_a   1.000
_cell.length_b   1.000
_cell.length_c   1.000
_cell.angle_alpha   90.00
_cell.angle_beta   90.00
_cell.angle_gamma   90.00
#
_symmetry.space_group_name_H-M   'P 1'
#
loop_
_entity.id
_entity.type
_entity.pdbx_description
1 polymer ?
#
loop_
_entity_poly.entity_id
_entity_poly.type
_entity_poly.pdbx_seq_one_letter_code
_entity_poly.pdbx_strand_id
1 'polypeptide(L)'
;MAEGGASENPGAGRQHEEDGDDPVSSKQRLRRGSVADRISQQAGPLLRRFILDQAESEGVDKRPTLEDLGGQPGELTDKSISEIAQQIKIIGDELNRNAELQQVIKQLPLDSPRELFKKVACEIISDGNINWGRVVTLFYFTYKLIMRAFSHDLMDIVHTLMNWVLELIYDRVVQWIIDQGGWEGVRDYISRTNWQMVGGFAAGVLFSVAIYLVKSK
;
A
#
# COMPACT_ATOMS: atom_id res chain seq x y z
N MET A 1 -18.46 -79.93 -27.23
CA MET A 1 -17.73 -80.16 -25.96
C MET A 1 -17.37 -78.77 -25.45
N ALA A 2 -18.19 -78.03 -24.71
CA ALA A 2 -18.88 -78.30 -23.43
C ALA A 2 -17.93 -78.50 -22.24
N GLU A 3 -18.07 -77.56 -21.29
CA GLU A 3 -17.71 -77.55 -19.85
C GLU A 3 -16.21 -77.41 -19.48
N GLY A 4 -15.83 -76.61 -18.49
CA GLY A 4 -16.53 -75.83 -17.47
C GLY A 4 -15.51 -75.37 -16.41
N GLY A 5 -15.83 -74.33 -15.63
CA GLY A 5 -15.02 -73.93 -14.47
C GLY A 5 -15.15 -72.46 -14.10
N ALA A 6 -16.17 -72.12 -13.31
CA ALA A 6 -16.31 -70.84 -12.63
C ALA A 6 -15.54 -70.84 -11.29
N SER A 7 -15.03 -69.68 -10.87
CA SER A 7 -14.77 -69.37 -9.46
C SER A 7 -14.90 -67.86 -9.23
N GLU A 8 -15.68 -67.50 -8.22
CA GLU A 8 -16.06 -66.15 -7.78
C GLU A 8 -14.96 -65.45 -6.94
N ASN A 9 -14.84 -64.11 -7.11
CA ASN A 9 -14.61 -62.92 -6.21
C ASN A 9 -13.89 -63.06 -4.84
N PRO A 10 -13.40 -61.98 -4.12
CA PRO A 10 -13.61 -60.52 -4.29
C PRO A 10 -12.44 -59.54 -3.93
N GLY A 11 -12.64 -58.24 -4.24
CA GLY A 11 -12.26 -57.12 -3.36
C GLY A 11 -10.79 -56.65 -3.29
N ALA A 12 -10.52 -55.47 -3.85
CA ALA A 12 -9.46 -54.58 -3.35
C ALA A 12 -9.86 -53.11 -3.60
N GLY A 13 -10.36 -52.46 -2.54
CA GLY A 13 -10.63 -51.03 -2.56
C GLY A 13 -9.34 -50.24 -2.78
N ARG A 14 -9.36 -49.30 -3.73
CA ARG A 14 -8.42 -48.19 -3.72
C ARG A 14 -9.03 -47.07 -2.90
N GLN A 15 -8.32 -46.79 -1.82
CA GLN A 15 -8.60 -45.78 -0.82
C GLN A 15 -8.79 -44.41 -1.50
N HIS A 16 -9.87 -43.72 -1.13
CA HIS A 16 -9.90 -42.27 -1.15
C HIS A 16 -8.72 -41.78 -0.29
N GLU A 17 -7.75 -41.13 -0.92
CA GLU A 17 -6.85 -40.23 -0.21
C GLU A 17 -7.70 -39.02 0.21
N GLU A 18 -8.28 -39.10 1.41
CA GLU A 18 -8.74 -37.91 2.12
C GLU A 18 -7.49 -37.07 2.43
N ASP A 19 -7.32 -36.02 1.64
CA ASP A 19 -6.38 -34.92 1.86
C ASP A 19 -6.75 -34.24 3.20
N GLY A 20 -6.26 -34.82 4.30
CA GLY A 20 -6.48 -34.33 5.65
C GLY A 20 -5.74 -33.01 5.83
N ASP A 21 -6.50 -31.91 5.91
CA ASP A 21 -5.99 -30.57 6.25
C ASP A 21 -5.22 -30.65 7.58
N ASP A 22 -3.89 -30.57 7.51
CA ASP A 22 -3.00 -30.69 8.66
C ASP A 22 -3.31 -29.56 9.68
N PRO A 23 -3.69 -29.88 10.93
CA PRO A 23 -4.04 -28.89 11.94
C PRO A 23 -2.91 -27.89 12.26
N VAL A 24 -1.66 -28.19 11.92
CA VAL A 24 -0.53 -27.25 12.02
C VAL A 24 -0.59 -26.19 10.91
N SER A 25 -0.94 -26.60 9.68
CA SER A 25 -1.13 -25.71 8.53
C SER A 25 -2.28 -24.72 8.76
N SER A 26 -3.42 -25.21 9.27
CA SER A 26 -4.60 -24.36 9.54
C SER A 26 -4.31 -23.32 10.64
N LYS A 27 -3.63 -23.72 11.74
CA LYS A 27 -3.22 -22.77 12.80
C LYS A 27 -2.23 -21.72 12.29
N GLN A 28 -1.30 -22.11 11.42
CA GLN A 28 -0.31 -21.18 10.87
C GLN A 28 -0.93 -20.20 9.86
N ARG A 29 -1.94 -20.63 9.07
CA ARG A 29 -2.74 -19.76 8.20
C ARG A 29 -3.57 -18.76 9.01
N LEU A 30 -4.24 -19.21 10.07
CA LEU A 30 -5.01 -18.34 10.98
C LEU A 30 -4.12 -17.30 11.66
N ARG A 31 -2.93 -17.71 12.14
CA ARG A 31 -1.96 -16.79 12.73
C ARG A 31 -1.43 -15.77 11.72
N ARG A 32 -1.14 -16.20 10.49
CA ARG A 32 -0.71 -15.29 9.40
C ARG A 32 -1.80 -14.28 9.03
N GLY A 33 -3.06 -14.72 8.91
CA GLY A 33 -4.20 -13.85 8.68
C GLY A 33 -4.32 -12.78 9.78
N SER A 34 -4.29 -13.21 11.05
CA SER A 34 -4.37 -12.28 12.18
C SER A 34 -3.22 -11.26 12.22
N VAL A 35 -2.01 -11.63 11.81
CA VAL A 35 -0.88 -10.69 11.75
C VAL A 35 -1.02 -9.73 10.57
N ALA A 36 -1.43 -10.21 9.40
CA ALA A 36 -1.69 -9.37 8.22
C ALA A 36 -2.83 -8.37 8.48
N ASP A 37 -3.88 -8.80 9.16
CA ASP A 37 -5.00 -7.93 9.55
C ASP A 37 -4.53 -6.81 10.49
N ARG A 38 -3.65 -7.12 11.45
CA ARG A 38 -3.08 -6.09 12.35
C ARG A 38 -2.20 -5.09 11.60
N ILE A 39 -1.29 -5.56 10.74
CA ILE A 39 -0.39 -4.68 9.97
C ILE A 39 -1.17 -3.81 8.99
N SER A 40 -2.19 -4.37 8.33
CA SER A 40 -3.05 -3.61 7.42
C SER A 40 -3.94 -2.60 8.15
N GLN A 41 -4.45 -2.95 9.35
CA GLN A 41 -5.21 -2.02 10.20
C GLN A 41 -4.40 -0.77 10.59
N GLN A 42 -3.08 -0.88 10.70
CA GLN A 42 -2.20 0.27 10.99
C GLN A 42 -2.02 1.20 9.78
N ALA A 43 -2.21 0.72 8.54
CA ALA A 43 -1.96 1.49 7.33
C ALA A 43 -2.87 2.74 7.22
N GLY A 44 -4.15 2.61 7.57
CA GLY A 44 -5.13 3.70 7.58
C GLY A 44 -4.72 4.87 8.48
N PRO A 45 -4.55 4.64 9.79
CA PRO A 45 -4.09 5.66 10.73
C PRO A 45 -2.77 6.32 10.30
N LEU A 46 -1.79 5.51 9.85
CA LEU A 46 -0.49 6.01 9.41
C LEU A 46 -0.61 6.93 8.19
N LEU A 47 -1.37 6.55 7.18
CA LEU A 47 -1.57 7.36 5.98
C LEU A 47 -2.33 8.66 6.31
N ARG A 48 -3.41 8.59 7.09
CA ARG A 48 -4.16 9.79 7.51
C ARG A 48 -3.27 10.74 8.28
N ARG A 49 -2.51 10.21 9.25
CA ARG A 49 -1.59 11.02 10.04
C ARG A 49 -0.52 11.67 9.15
N PHE A 50 0.05 10.91 8.22
CA PHE A 50 1.01 11.41 7.26
C PHE A 50 0.45 12.57 6.43
N ILE A 51 -0.77 12.44 5.88
CA ILE A 51 -1.42 13.50 5.09
C ILE A 51 -1.62 14.77 5.92
N LEU A 52 -2.12 14.63 7.15
CA LEU A 52 -2.35 15.76 8.06
C LEU A 52 -1.04 16.47 8.40
N ASP A 53 -0.01 15.69 8.79
CA ASP A 53 1.30 16.23 9.16
C ASP A 53 1.99 16.92 7.97
N GLN A 54 1.86 16.38 6.74
CA GLN A 54 2.44 17.00 5.54
C GLN A 54 1.68 18.25 5.09
N ALA A 55 0.34 18.24 5.17
CA ALA A 55 -0.45 19.45 4.92
C ALA A 55 -0.09 20.57 5.90
N GLU A 56 0.18 20.24 7.17
CA GLU A 56 0.70 21.19 8.15
C GLU A 56 2.12 21.66 7.81
N SER A 57 3.05 20.76 7.50
CA SER A 57 4.43 21.11 7.10
C SER A 57 4.49 22.06 5.91
N GLU A 58 3.63 21.86 4.91
CA GLU A 58 3.58 22.68 3.70
C GLU A 58 2.88 24.05 3.90
N GLY A 59 2.21 24.26 5.04
CA GLY A 59 1.51 25.50 5.32
C GLY A 59 0.34 25.75 4.36
N VAL A 60 -0.33 24.69 3.91
CA VAL A 60 -1.47 24.83 2.98
C VAL A 60 -2.65 25.53 3.67
N ASP A 61 -3.30 26.47 2.96
CA ASP A 61 -4.40 27.27 3.53
C ASP A 61 -5.62 26.41 3.90
N LYS A 62 -5.98 25.48 3.00
CA LYS A 62 -7.11 24.56 3.17
C LYS A 62 -6.61 23.17 3.55
N ARG A 63 -6.76 22.80 4.81
CA ARG A 63 -6.29 21.53 5.37
C ARG A 63 -7.44 20.55 5.59
N PRO A 64 -7.28 19.26 5.23
CA PRO A 64 -8.27 18.25 5.58
C PRO A 64 -8.26 18.00 7.08
N THR A 65 -9.41 17.64 7.62
CA THR A 65 -9.56 17.08 8.96
C THR A 65 -9.37 15.56 8.93
N LEU A 66 -9.31 14.93 10.11
CA LEU A 66 -9.28 13.47 10.19
C LEU A 66 -10.54 12.83 9.58
N GLU A 67 -11.70 13.46 9.78
CA GLU A 67 -13.00 13.00 9.28
C GLU A 67 -13.10 13.12 7.76
N ASP A 68 -12.54 14.20 7.17
CA ASP A 68 -12.44 14.37 5.72
C ASP A 68 -11.64 13.25 5.03
N LEU A 69 -10.77 12.57 5.78
CA LEU A 69 -9.97 11.43 5.31
C LEU A 69 -10.59 10.08 5.71
N GLY A 70 -11.83 10.09 6.21
CA GLY A 70 -12.56 8.91 6.68
C GLY A 70 -11.98 8.27 7.94
N GLY A 71 -11.26 9.04 8.76
CA GLY A 71 -10.74 8.58 10.06
C GLY A 71 -11.75 8.74 11.19
N GLN A 72 -11.51 8.04 12.29
CA GLN A 72 -12.39 8.07 13.47
C GLN A 72 -11.78 8.90 14.62
N PRO A 73 -12.62 9.57 15.44
CA PRO A 73 -12.13 10.25 16.64
C PRO A 73 -11.36 9.28 17.55
N GLY A 74 -10.15 9.68 17.97
CA GLY A 74 -9.31 8.87 18.86
C GLY A 74 -8.43 7.83 18.14
N GLU A 75 -8.58 7.62 16.84
CA GLU A 75 -7.77 6.66 16.05
C GLU A 75 -6.26 6.94 16.14
N LEU A 76 -5.88 8.22 16.21
CA LEU A 76 -4.48 8.67 16.23
C LEU A 76 -3.88 8.80 17.63
N THR A 77 -4.55 8.27 18.67
CA THR A 77 -4.08 8.35 20.07
C THR A 77 -3.12 7.23 20.45
N ASP A 78 -2.98 6.21 19.61
CA ASP A 78 -2.04 5.12 19.82
C ASP A 78 -0.59 5.63 19.71
N LYS A 79 0.20 5.42 20.77
CA LYS A 79 1.60 5.84 20.83
C LYS A 79 2.45 5.19 19.74
N SER A 80 2.20 3.92 19.41
CA SER A 80 2.96 3.20 18.38
C SER A 80 2.75 3.81 16.99
N ILE A 81 1.49 4.17 16.67
CA ILE A 81 1.14 4.88 15.43
C ILE A 81 1.82 6.24 15.38
N SER A 82 1.80 6.99 16.50
CA SER A 82 2.42 8.31 16.58
C SER A 82 3.93 8.26 16.33
N GLU A 83 4.64 7.31 16.95
CA GLU A 83 6.08 7.14 16.76
C GLU A 83 6.43 6.80 15.31
N ILE A 84 5.72 5.86 14.69
CA ILE A 84 5.95 5.48 13.29
C ILE A 84 5.58 6.63 12.35
N ALA A 85 4.46 7.31 12.59
CA ALA A 85 4.03 8.44 11.77
C ALA A 85 5.05 9.58 11.81
N GLN A 86 5.66 9.86 12.95
CA GLN A 86 6.74 10.86 13.05
C GLN A 86 7.93 10.50 12.15
N GLN A 87 8.23 9.22 12.00
CA GLN A 87 9.30 8.74 11.13
C GLN A 87 8.93 8.92 9.66
N ILE A 88 7.71 8.52 9.28
CA ILE A 88 7.20 8.71 7.91
C ILE A 88 7.08 10.21 7.56
N LYS A 89 6.75 11.07 8.53
CA LYS A 89 6.72 12.53 8.34
C LYS A 89 8.06 13.08 7.85
N ILE A 90 9.17 12.67 8.46
CA ILE A 90 10.52 13.09 8.03
C ILE A 90 10.71 12.79 6.55
N ILE A 91 10.22 11.64 6.09
CA ILE A 91 10.35 11.25 4.69
C ILE A 91 9.54 12.18 3.77
N GLY A 92 8.30 12.47 4.15
CA GLY A 92 7.46 13.41 3.40
C GLY A 92 8.13 14.79 3.29
N ASP A 93 8.71 15.28 4.38
CA ASP A 93 9.43 16.56 4.41
C ASP A 93 10.66 16.54 3.48
N GLU A 94 11.43 15.45 3.44
CA GLU A 94 12.57 15.29 2.53
C GLU A 94 12.14 15.21 1.05
N LEU A 95 11.06 14.48 0.74
CA LEU A 95 10.52 14.42 -0.62
C LEU A 95 9.96 15.77 -1.07
N ASN A 96 9.36 16.53 -0.17
CA ASN A 96 8.90 17.90 -0.43
C ASN A 96 10.02 18.87 -0.78
N ARG A 97 11.23 18.66 -0.25
CA ARG A 97 12.41 19.46 -0.60
C ARG A 97 13.00 19.10 -1.97
N ASN A 98 12.62 17.97 -2.56
CA ASN A 98 13.13 17.57 -3.87
C ASN A 98 12.44 18.37 -4.99
N ALA A 99 13.16 19.33 -5.56
CA ALA A 99 12.65 20.26 -6.57
C ALA A 99 12.25 19.57 -7.89
N GLU A 100 12.98 18.54 -8.32
CA GLU A 100 12.68 17.77 -9.54
C GLU A 100 11.34 17.04 -9.39
N LEU A 101 11.16 16.36 -8.25
CA LEU A 101 9.90 15.71 -7.90
C LEU A 101 8.74 16.70 -7.86
N GLN A 102 8.92 17.88 -7.23
CA GLN A 102 7.90 18.93 -7.22
C GLN A 102 7.55 19.42 -8.63
N GLN A 103 8.54 19.52 -9.53
CA GLN A 103 8.33 19.94 -10.90
C GLN A 103 7.50 18.92 -11.69
N VAL A 104 7.80 17.62 -11.56
CA VAL A 104 7.04 16.56 -12.23
C VAL A 104 5.59 16.51 -11.71
N ILE A 105 5.38 16.61 -10.40
CA ILE A 105 4.03 16.61 -9.79
C ILE A 105 3.16 17.73 -10.35
N LYS A 106 3.70 18.92 -10.58
CA LYS A 106 2.96 20.05 -11.16
C LYS A 106 2.46 19.77 -12.57
N GLN A 107 3.18 18.96 -13.34
CA GLN A 107 2.87 18.63 -14.73
C GLN A 107 1.88 17.47 -14.89
N LEU A 108 1.54 16.77 -13.81
CA LEU A 108 0.63 15.63 -13.89
C LEU A 108 -0.78 16.07 -14.31
N PRO A 109 -1.42 15.35 -15.26
CA PRO A 109 -2.75 15.69 -15.75
C PRO A 109 -3.82 15.41 -14.68
N LEU A 110 -4.80 16.32 -14.56
CA LEU A 110 -5.87 16.20 -13.57
C LEU A 110 -7.21 15.71 -14.08
N ASP A 111 -7.32 15.52 -15.39
CA ASP A 111 -8.60 15.19 -16.01
C ASP A 111 -9.16 13.84 -15.50
N SER A 112 -8.28 12.97 -14.99
CA SER A 112 -8.66 11.71 -14.34
C SER A 112 -7.70 11.34 -13.20
N PRO A 113 -7.90 11.87 -11.98
CA PRO A 113 -7.02 11.62 -10.83
C PRO A 113 -6.99 10.14 -10.44
N ARG A 114 -8.11 9.44 -10.64
CA ARG A 114 -8.25 8.01 -10.36
C ARG A 114 -7.39 7.17 -11.30
N GLU A 115 -7.42 7.43 -12.60
CA GLU A 115 -6.61 6.67 -13.56
C GLU A 115 -5.13 7.02 -13.44
N LEU A 116 -4.80 8.28 -13.15
CA LEU A 116 -3.45 8.69 -12.81
C LEU A 116 -2.95 7.93 -11.57
N PHE A 117 -3.76 7.83 -10.52
CA PHE A 117 -3.40 7.09 -9.31
C PHE A 117 -3.10 5.63 -9.61
N LYS A 118 -4.01 4.92 -10.28
CA LYS A 118 -3.82 3.51 -10.60
C LYS A 118 -2.53 3.26 -11.37
N LYS A 119 -2.24 4.08 -12.39
CA LYS A 119 -1.04 3.91 -13.22
C LYS A 119 0.22 4.11 -12.39
N VAL A 120 0.32 5.19 -11.63
CA VAL A 120 1.49 5.47 -10.78
C VAL A 120 1.64 4.41 -9.69
N ALA A 121 0.57 4.07 -8.98
CA ALA A 121 0.61 3.09 -7.90
C ALA A 121 0.99 1.69 -8.42
N CYS A 122 0.49 1.30 -9.60
CA CYS A 122 0.94 0.10 -10.29
C CYS A 122 2.43 0.22 -10.64
N GLU A 123 2.91 1.32 -11.20
CA GLU A 123 4.33 1.44 -11.56
C GLU A 123 5.26 1.37 -10.35
N ILE A 124 4.86 1.93 -9.21
CA ILE A 124 5.63 1.86 -7.95
C ILE A 124 5.74 0.42 -7.42
N ILE A 125 4.72 -0.43 -7.60
CA ILE A 125 4.56 -1.71 -6.86
C ILE A 125 4.52 -2.95 -7.79
N SER A 126 4.45 -2.77 -9.11
CA SER A 126 4.10 -3.83 -10.08
C SER A 126 5.17 -4.91 -10.28
N ASP A 127 6.46 -4.58 -10.18
CA ASP A 127 7.55 -5.52 -10.43
C ASP A 127 7.80 -6.50 -9.27
N GLY A 128 7.02 -6.40 -8.18
CA GLY A 128 7.14 -7.26 -7.01
C GLY A 128 8.32 -6.93 -6.08
N ASN A 129 9.18 -5.98 -6.45
CA ASN A 129 10.34 -5.59 -5.66
C ASN A 129 9.97 -4.50 -4.64
N ILE A 130 9.25 -4.89 -3.59
CA ILE A 130 8.81 -3.96 -2.54
C ILE A 130 9.98 -3.58 -1.63
N ASN A 131 10.09 -2.30 -1.32
CA ASN A 131 10.99 -1.74 -0.33
C ASN A 131 10.38 -0.48 0.31
N TRP A 132 10.94 -0.02 1.42
CA TRP A 132 10.43 1.16 2.14
C TRP A 132 10.41 2.42 1.27
N GLY A 133 11.38 2.62 0.38
CA GLY A 133 11.40 3.76 -0.55
C GLY A 133 10.17 3.80 -1.45
N ARG A 134 9.73 2.65 -1.96
CA ARG A 134 8.50 2.52 -2.76
C ARG A 134 7.24 2.73 -1.94
N VAL A 135 7.15 2.12 -0.75
CA VAL A 135 6.01 2.31 0.17
C VAL A 135 5.82 3.79 0.50
N VAL A 136 6.92 4.49 0.77
CA VAL A 136 6.81 5.90 1.13
C VAL A 136 6.58 6.79 -0.08
N THR A 137 7.14 6.45 -1.25
CA THR A 137 6.79 7.12 -2.52
C THR A 137 5.28 7.00 -2.81
N LEU A 138 4.67 5.84 -2.54
CA LEU A 138 3.23 5.65 -2.64
C LEU A 138 2.47 6.57 -1.69
N PHE A 139 2.84 6.62 -0.41
CA PHE A 139 2.20 7.50 0.58
C PHE A 139 2.29 8.96 0.15
N TYR A 140 3.48 9.39 -0.25
CA TYR A 140 3.75 10.76 -0.69
C TYR A 140 2.93 11.14 -1.92
N PHE A 141 2.88 10.26 -2.92
CA PHE A 141 2.09 10.49 -4.11
C PHE A 141 0.59 10.53 -3.81
N THR A 142 0.11 9.64 -2.94
CA THR A 142 -1.27 9.61 -2.47
C THR A 142 -1.65 10.94 -1.80
N TYR A 143 -0.78 11.44 -0.92
CA TYR A 143 -0.92 12.74 -0.27
C TYR A 143 -1.06 13.88 -1.30
N LYS A 144 -0.18 13.95 -2.30
CA LYS A 144 -0.22 15.02 -3.31
C LYS A 144 -1.51 15.00 -4.13
N LEU A 145 -2.02 13.82 -4.48
CA LEU A 145 -3.30 13.71 -5.17
C LEU A 145 -4.49 14.06 -4.28
N ILE A 146 -4.50 13.62 -3.03
CA ILE A 146 -5.56 13.94 -2.07
C ILE A 146 -5.62 15.44 -1.83
N MET A 147 -4.49 16.09 -1.55
CA MET A 147 -4.47 17.54 -1.35
C MET A 147 -4.97 18.31 -2.57
N ARG A 148 -4.69 17.79 -3.77
CA ARG A 148 -5.16 18.39 -5.02
C ARG A 148 -6.66 18.20 -5.23
N ALA A 149 -7.21 17.03 -4.93
CA ALA A 149 -8.66 16.80 -4.98
C ALA A 149 -9.39 17.62 -3.91
N PHE A 150 -8.84 17.67 -2.69
CA PHE A 150 -9.40 18.40 -1.55
C PHE A 150 -9.44 19.91 -1.77
N SER A 151 -8.39 20.48 -2.38
CA SER A 151 -8.37 21.91 -2.72
C SER A 151 -9.40 22.32 -3.78
N HIS A 152 -9.94 21.36 -4.54
CA HIS A 152 -11.00 21.54 -5.53
C HIS A 152 -12.37 21.01 -5.04
N ASP A 153 -12.51 20.70 -3.76
CA ASP A 153 -13.76 20.21 -3.14
C ASP A 153 -14.27 18.87 -3.71
N LEU A 154 -13.36 18.04 -4.22
CA LEU A 154 -13.69 16.73 -4.82
C LEU A 154 -13.63 15.59 -3.78
N MET A 155 -14.49 15.65 -2.77
CA MET A 155 -14.48 14.71 -1.63
C MET A 155 -14.70 13.23 -2.02
N ASP A 156 -15.54 12.97 -3.02
CA ASP A 156 -15.73 11.60 -3.53
C ASP A 156 -14.43 10.99 -4.06
N ILE A 157 -13.57 11.82 -4.67
CA ILE A 157 -12.25 11.40 -5.14
C ILE A 157 -11.32 11.17 -3.96
N VAL A 158 -11.34 12.03 -2.93
CA VAL A 158 -10.54 11.87 -1.71
C VAL A 158 -10.82 10.52 -1.06
N HIS A 159 -12.09 10.20 -0.79
CA HIS A 159 -12.49 8.94 -0.19
C HIS A 159 -12.14 7.73 -1.09
N THR A 160 -12.33 7.87 -2.40
CA THR A 160 -11.96 6.81 -3.36
C THR A 160 -10.46 6.53 -3.29
N LEU A 161 -9.61 7.57 -3.29
CA LEU A 161 -8.15 7.41 -3.22
C LEU A 161 -7.72 6.78 -1.89
N MET A 162 -8.30 7.21 -0.77
CA MET A 162 -8.05 6.62 0.55
C MET A 162 -8.39 5.13 0.59
N ASN A 163 -9.52 4.71 0.03
CA ASN A 163 -9.87 3.28 0.02
C ASN A 163 -8.93 2.49 -0.89
N TRP A 164 -8.67 2.99 -2.10
CA TRP A 164 -7.83 2.32 -3.10
C TRP A 164 -6.41 2.07 -2.63
N VAL A 165 -5.78 3.06 -1.98
CA VAL A 165 -4.41 2.88 -1.47
C VAL A 165 -4.36 1.87 -0.32
N LEU A 166 -5.40 1.80 0.52
CA LEU A 166 -5.47 0.84 1.62
C LEU A 166 -5.69 -0.58 1.10
N GLU A 167 -6.56 -0.76 0.10
CA GLU A 167 -6.72 -2.02 -0.63
C GLU A 167 -5.40 -2.46 -1.25
N LEU A 168 -4.69 -1.55 -1.93
CA LEU A 168 -3.39 -1.86 -2.53
C LEU A 168 -2.33 -2.28 -1.50
N ILE A 169 -2.30 -1.62 -0.34
CA ILE A 169 -1.40 -2.00 0.75
C ILE A 169 -1.74 -3.39 1.25
N TYR A 170 -3.03 -3.68 1.49
CA TYR A 170 -3.49 -4.99 1.92
C TYR A 170 -3.11 -6.08 0.90
N ASP A 171 -3.38 -5.86 -0.38
CA ASP A 171 -3.22 -6.87 -1.42
C ASP A 171 -1.76 -7.14 -1.79
N ARG A 172 -0.90 -6.11 -1.77
CA ARG A 172 0.42 -6.16 -2.42
C ARG A 172 1.60 -5.87 -1.50
N VAL A 173 1.38 -5.17 -0.38
CA VAL A 173 2.46 -4.63 0.45
C VAL A 173 2.51 -5.29 1.82
N VAL A 174 1.35 -5.69 2.38
CA VAL A 174 1.23 -6.16 3.76
C VAL A 174 2.18 -7.31 4.08
N GLN A 175 2.30 -8.30 3.17
CA GLN A 175 3.15 -9.47 3.41
C GLN A 175 4.62 -9.07 3.51
N TRP A 176 5.06 -8.16 2.65
CA TRP A 176 6.43 -7.64 2.71
C TRP A 176 6.68 -6.87 4.02
N ILE A 177 5.72 -6.07 4.49
CA ILE A 177 5.85 -5.35 5.77
C ILE A 177 5.96 -6.32 6.94
N ILE A 178 5.18 -7.42 6.92
CA ILE A 178 5.30 -8.50 7.92
C ILE A 178 6.72 -9.08 7.90
N ASP A 179 7.28 -9.32 6.72
CA ASP A 179 8.63 -9.85 6.57
C ASP A 179 9.72 -8.85 7.05
N GLN A 180 9.42 -7.55 7.07
CA GLN A 180 10.26 -6.52 7.70
C GLN A 180 10.10 -6.42 9.22
N GLY A 181 9.23 -7.23 9.83
CA GLY A 181 8.94 -7.18 11.26
C GLY A 181 7.89 -6.14 11.67
N GLY A 182 7.16 -5.57 10.70
CA GLY A 182 6.14 -4.55 10.94
C GLY A 182 6.53 -3.17 10.43
N TRP A 183 5.66 -2.20 10.72
CA TRP A 183 5.86 -0.80 10.29
C TRP A 183 7.02 -0.12 11.01
N GLU A 184 7.46 -0.63 12.17
CA GLU A 184 8.63 -0.14 12.89
C GLU A 184 9.92 -0.23 12.07
N GLY A 185 10.00 -1.14 11.09
CA GLY A 185 11.15 -1.33 10.20
C GLY A 185 11.51 -0.08 9.38
N VAL A 186 10.57 0.88 9.23
CA VAL A 186 10.82 2.15 8.55
C VAL A 186 11.92 2.98 9.23
N ARG A 187 12.10 2.81 10.55
CA ARG A 187 13.10 3.54 11.34
C ARG A 187 14.51 3.27 10.86
N ASP A 188 14.83 1.98 10.73
CA ASP A 188 16.16 1.57 10.30
C ASP A 188 16.43 1.92 8.83
N TYR A 189 15.38 2.00 8.02
CA TYR A 189 15.47 2.49 6.65
C TYR A 189 15.87 3.96 6.65
N ILE A 190 15.14 4.83 7.35
CA ILE A 190 15.41 6.28 7.37
C ILE A 190 16.86 6.59 7.75
N SER A 191 17.38 5.93 8.79
CA SER A 191 18.77 6.17 9.24
C SER A 191 19.84 5.82 8.20
N ARG A 192 19.53 4.93 7.25
CA ARG A 192 20.45 4.44 6.22
C ARG A 192 20.18 5.00 4.82
N THR A 193 19.14 5.82 4.69
CA THR A 193 18.59 6.22 3.38
C THR A 193 19.33 7.41 2.78
N ASN A 194 19.62 7.33 1.48
CA ASN A 194 20.00 8.48 0.68
C ASN A 194 18.76 9.11 0.02
N TRP A 195 18.30 10.24 0.56
CA TRP A 195 17.09 10.92 0.10
C TRP A 195 17.16 11.43 -1.35
N GLN A 196 18.35 11.69 -1.89
CA GLN A 196 18.50 12.07 -3.29
C GLN A 196 18.14 10.90 -4.23
N MET A 197 18.53 9.67 -3.87
CA MET A 197 18.17 8.48 -4.65
C MET A 197 16.68 8.20 -4.59
N VAL A 198 16.05 8.34 -3.41
CA VAL A 198 14.60 8.15 -3.25
C VAL A 198 13.83 9.20 -4.04
N GLY A 199 14.23 10.47 -3.93
CA GLY A 199 13.63 11.56 -4.69
C GLY A 199 13.79 11.38 -6.20
N GLY A 200 14.96 10.97 -6.67
CA GLY A 200 15.21 10.67 -8.09
C GLY A 200 14.40 9.47 -8.59
N PHE A 201 14.28 8.40 -7.80
CA PHE A 201 13.39 7.27 -8.11
C PHE A 201 11.93 7.72 -8.23
N ALA A 202 11.43 8.48 -7.24
CA ALA A 202 10.07 8.99 -7.24
C ALA A 202 9.80 9.89 -8.46
N ALA A 203 10.71 10.82 -8.76
CA ALA A 203 10.60 11.70 -9.91
C ALA A 203 10.59 10.89 -11.22
N GLY A 204 11.47 9.90 -11.35
CA GLY A 204 11.54 9.01 -12.51
C GLY A 204 10.24 8.26 -12.77
N VAL A 205 9.64 7.65 -11.74
CA VAL A 205 8.36 6.93 -11.84
C VAL A 205 7.20 7.86 -12.20
N LEU A 206 7.15 9.07 -11.63
CA LEU A 206 6.10 10.02 -12.00
C LEU A 206 6.28 10.53 -13.42
N PHE A 207 7.53 10.72 -13.85
CA PHE A 207 7.85 11.23 -15.17
C PHE A 207 7.53 10.21 -16.28
N SER A 208 7.83 8.94 -16.09
CA SER A 208 7.46 7.86 -17.02
C SER A 208 5.95 7.78 -17.22
N VAL A 209 5.16 7.82 -16.13
CA VAL A 209 3.69 7.86 -16.22
C VAL A 209 3.20 9.11 -16.94
N ALA A 210 3.77 10.28 -16.64
CA ALA A 210 3.41 11.53 -17.30
C ALA A 210 3.61 11.44 -18.82
N ILE A 211 4.76 10.92 -19.28
CA ILE A 211 5.04 10.70 -20.70
C ILE A 211 4.02 9.73 -21.31
N TYR A 212 3.73 8.62 -20.63
CA TYR A 212 2.77 7.64 -21.12
C TYR A 212 1.37 8.26 -21.29
N LEU A 213 0.93 9.07 -20.34
CA LEU A 213 -0.36 9.75 -20.39
C LEU A 213 -0.45 10.80 -21.50
N VAL A 214 0.63 11.54 -21.78
CA VAL A 214 0.68 12.50 -22.89
C VAL A 214 0.64 11.79 -24.24
N LYS A 215 1.36 10.67 -24.39
CA LYS A 215 1.38 9.88 -25.63
C LYS A 215 0.08 9.13 -25.92
N SER A 216 -0.74 8.87 -24.90
CA SER A 216 -2.00 8.13 -25.00
C SER A 216 -3.22 9.03 -25.31
N LYS A 217 -3.01 10.35 -25.43
CA LYS A 217 -4.03 11.33 -25.86
C LYS A 217 -3.86 11.62 -27.34
#